data_AF-A0A9X3HZ23-F1
#
_entry.id   AF-A0A9X3HZ23-F1
#
_cell.length_a   1.000
_cell.length_b   1.000
_cell.length_c   1.000
_cell.angle_alpha   90.00
_cell.angle_beta   90.00
_cell.angle_gamma   90.00
#
_symmetry.space_group_name_H-M   'P 1'
#
loop_
_entity.id
_entity.type
_entity.pdbx_description
1 polymer ?
#
loop_
_entity_poly.entity_id
_entity_poly.type
_entity_poly.pdbx_seq_one_letter_code
_entity_poly.pdbx_strand_id
1 'polypeptide(L)'
;MASITLEQIKRAFELGIEAHDKGISPSRLKHILIDELSMTSSSAHGYIETVSHLLNCHCYTRTINAQATEYYLEQIHQRYDIQTSKSAVEAVRKHLDYYLSASNNPQHTIRKIYEKYAELCEQSFEYDDLDRAIDIAKRDSSEDRLLRLKSAPTKAVLIDARTKLYRRNPDVVAERLFIADGVCDNCEQQAPFIRKKDNSPYLEVHHIIHLADDGPDCLENTEALCPNCHRERHYGSTSPNS
;
A
#
# COMPACT_ATOMS: atom_id res chain seq x y z
N MET A 1 10.40 26.28 -20.50
CA MET A 1 8.94 26.23 -20.21
C MET A 1 8.74 26.63 -18.76
N ALA A 2 7.56 27.10 -18.35
CA ALA A 2 7.26 27.23 -16.92
C ALA A 2 7.26 25.86 -16.25
N SER A 3 7.63 25.79 -14.97
CA SER A 3 7.43 24.56 -14.19
C SER A 3 5.94 24.36 -13.93
N ILE A 4 5.47 23.11 -14.07
CA ILE A 4 4.10 22.76 -13.69
C ILE A 4 3.97 22.86 -12.17
N THR A 5 2.92 23.52 -11.68
CA THR A 5 2.73 23.81 -10.25
C THR A 5 2.03 22.66 -9.52
N LEU A 6 2.15 22.60 -8.19
CA LEU A 6 1.39 21.63 -7.38
C LEU A 6 -0.13 21.81 -7.51
N GLU A 7 -0.60 23.03 -7.72
CA GLU A 7 -2.02 23.32 -7.99
C GLU A 7 -2.49 22.74 -9.33
N GLN A 8 -1.70 22.92 -10.40
CA GLN A 8 -1.94 22.27 -11.70
C GLN A 8 -1.92 20.74 -11.59
N ILE A 9 -0.98 20.17 -10.82
CA ILE A 9 -0.91 18.73 -10.53
C ILE A 9 -2.21 18.24 -9.89
N LYS A 10 -2.65 18.90 -8.81
CA LYS A 10 -3.85 18.56 -8.04
C LYS A 10 -5.13 18.69 -8.89
N ARG A 11 -5.32 19.82 -9.58
CA ARG A 11 -6.49 20.04 -10.44
C ARG A 11 -6.54 19.03 -11.60
N ALA A 12 -5.38 18.67 -12.17
CA ALA A 12 -5.31 17.67 -13.22
C ALA A 12 -5.59 16.24 -12.73
N PHE A 13 -5.26 15.92 -11.47
CA PHE A 13 -5.61 14.63 -10.86
C PHE A 13 -7.13 14.45 -10.79
N GLU A 14 -7.85 15.37 -10.13
CA GLU A 14 -9.32 15.26 -9.97
C GLU A 14 -10.06 15.27 -11.32
N LEU A 15 -9.56 16.03 -12.31
CA LEU A 15 -10.10 15.98 -13.68
C LEU A 15 -9.78 14.66 -14.39
N GLY A 16 -8.69 13.97 -14.05
CA GLY A 16 -8.37 12.63 -14.51
C GLY A 16 -9.26 11.55 -13.89
N ILE A 17 -9.61 11.70 -12.60
CA ILE A 17 -10.62 10.87 -11.93
C ILE A 17 -11.99 11.10 -12.58
N GLU A 18 -12.41 12.36 -12.78
CA GLU A 18 -13.66 12.69 -13.48
C GLU A 18 -13.70 12.15 -14.93
N ALA A 19 -12.58 12.21 -15.65
CA ALA A 19 -12.45 11.63 -16.99
C ALA A 19 -12.68 10.11 -16.99
N HIS A 20 -12.08 9.41 -16.02
CA HIS A 20 -12.20 7.97 -15.86
C HIS A 20 -13.61 7.56 -15.45
N ASP A 21 -14.10 8.04 -14.30
CA ASP A 21 -15.37 7.64 -13.69
C ASP A 21 -16.60 7.92 -14.57
N LYS A 22 -16.56 9.01 -15.34
CA LYS A 22 -17.68 9.45 -16.20
C LYS A 22 -17.48 9.10 -17.68
N GLY A 23 -16.38 8.43 -18.05
CA GLY A 23 -16.02 8.13 -19.44
C GLY A 23 -15.80 9.38 -20.32
N ILE A 24 -15.40 10.50 -19.73
CA ILE A 24 -15.23 11.77 -20.43
C ILE A 24 -13.80 11.85 -21.00
N SER A 25 -13.68 12.12 -22.30
CA SER A 25 -12.38 12.28 -22.97
C SER A 25 -11.53 13.39 -22.29
N PRO A 26 -10.26 13.13 -21.94
CA PRO A 26 -9.32 14.14 -21.42
C PRO A 26 -9.20 15.39 -22.32
N SER A 27 -9.42 15.24 -23.63
CA SER A 27 -9.44 16.35 -24.59
C SER A 27 -10.58 17.35 -24.36
N ARG A 28 -11.64 16.97 -23.64
CA ARG A 28 -12.74 17.86 -23.24
C ARG A 28 -12.43 18.60 -21.94
N LEU A 29 -11.87 17.90 -20.94
CA LEU A 29 -11.59 18.48 -19.61
C LEU A 29 -10.31 19.34 -19.57
N LYS A 30 -9.33 19.11 -20.47
CA LYS A 30 -8.07 19.88 -20.50
C LYS A 30 -8.25 21.41 -20.59
N HIS A 31 -9.38 21.89 -21.13
CA HIS A 31 -9.67 23.32 -21.24
C HIS A 31 -9.73 24.00 -19.88
N ILE A 32 -10.27 23.31 -18.88
CA ILE A 32 -10.32 23.78 -17.48
C ILE A 32 -8.90 24.14 -16.98
N LEU A 33 -7.90 23.30 -17.24
CA LEU A 33 -6.51 23.55 -16.85
C LEU A 33 -5.81 24.66 -17.67
N ILE A 34 -6.23 24.86 -18.92
CA ILE A 34 -5.71 25.91 -19.79
C ILE A 34 -6.27 27.26 -19.33
N ASP A 35 -7.57 27.33 -19.10
CA ASP A 35 -8.33 28.56 -18.90
C ASP A 35 -8.31 29.02 -17.43
N GLU A 36 -8.39 28.10 -16.45
CA GLU A 36 -8.28 28.43 -15.01
C GLU A 36 -6.82 28.60 -14.55
N LEU A 37 -5.90 27.75 -15.04
CA LEU A 37 -4.55 27.59 -14.47
C LEU A 37 -3.40 27.81 -15.47
N SER A 38 -3.66 28.32 -16.68
CA SER A 38 -2.63 28.61 -17.71
C SER A 38 -1.71 27.42 -18.05
N MET A 39 -2.16 26.18 -17.89
CA MET A 39 -1.39 24.98 -18.19
C MET A 39 -1.34 24.74 -19.72
N THR A 40 -0.19 24.32 -20.27
CA THR A 40 -0.10 24.09 -21.72
C THR A 40 -1.04 22.96 -22.17
N SER A 41 -1.68 23.09 -23.34
CA SER A 41 -2.70 22.11 -23.79
C SER A 41 -2.18 20.66 -23.86
N SER A 42 -0.89 20.48 -24.19
CA SER A 42 -0.23 19.17 -24.19
C SER A 42 -0.02 18.61 -22.79
N SER A 43 0.39 19.46 -21.84
CA SER A 43 0.57 19.08 -20.43
C SER A 43 -0.76 18.78 -19.77
N ALA A 44 -1.75 19.67 -19.93
CA ALA A 44 -3.10 19.54 -19.40
C ALA A 44 -3.76 18.22 -19.83
N HIS A 45 -3.69 17.91 -21.13
CA HIS A 45 -4.21 16.65 -21.65
C HIS A 45 -3.45 15.43 -21.10
N GLY A 46 -2.12 15.42 -21.17
CA GLY A 46 -1.31 14.27 -20.75
C GLY A 46 -1.39 13.96 -19.25
N TYR A 47 -1.54 14.98 -18.40
CA TYR A 47 -1.69 14.78 -16.95
C TYR A 47 -3.05 14.15 -16.60
N ILE A 48 -4.15 14.66 -17.17
CA ILE A 48 -5.49 14.06 -17.03
C ILE A 48 -5.50 12.62 -17.58
N GLU A 49 -4.91 12.40 -18.76
CA GLU A 49 -4.81 11.09 -19.43
C GLU A 49 -4.04 10.06 -18.59
N THR A 50 -2.95 10.47 -17.92
CA THR A 50 -2.11 9.56 -17.11
C THR A 50 -2.88 8.93 -15.95
N VAL A 51 -3.86 9.62 -15.34
CA VAL A 51 -4.68 9.04 -14.26
C VAL A 51 -5.41 7.77 -14.75
N SER A 52 -5.98 7.81 -15.95
CA SER A 52 -6.66 6.64 -16.52
C SER A 52 -5.67 5.53 -16.91
N HIS A 53 -4.42 5.84 -17.24
CA HIS A 53 -3.38 4.82 -17.42
C HIS A 53 -3.00 4.13 -16.10
N LEU A 54 -2.87 4.89 -15.01
CA LEU A 54 -2.56 4.35 -13.68
C LEU A 54 -3.68 3.42 -13.20
N LEU A 55 -4.93 3.88 -13.20
CA LEU A 55 -6.08 3.09 -12.73
C LEU A 55 -6.31 1.81 -13.55
N ASN A 56 -6.08 1.85 -14.87
CA ASN A 56 -6.23 0.68 -15.74
C ASN A 56 -4.96 -0.18 -15.90
N CYS A 57 -3.90 0.03 -15.10
CA CYS A 57 -2.63 -0.72 -15.22
C CYS A 57 -1.97 -0.63 -16.62
N HIS A 58 -2.23 0.44 -17.37
CA HIS A 58 -1.74 0.62 -18.74
C HIS A 58 -0.40 1.36 -18.79
N CYS A 59 0.49 0.97 -19.70
CA CYS A 59 1.70 1.74 -20.00
C CYS A 59 1.32 3.11 -20.56
N TYR A 60 2.00 4.17 -20.13
CA TYR A 60 1.89 5.53 -20.67
C TYR A 60 3.25 6.00 -21.16
N THR A 61 3.30 6.64 -22.33
CA THR A 61 4.56 7.01 -23.01
C THR A 61 4.95 8.48 -22.84
N ARG A 62 4.13 9.27 -22.13
CA ARG A 62 4.39 10.68 -21.79
C ARG A 62 4.77 10.82 -20.32
N THR A 63 6.01 11.20 -20.04
CA THR A 63 6.46 11.49 -18.66
C THR A 63 5.71 12.69 -18.08
N ILE A 64 4.89 12.45 -17.06
CA ILE A 64 4.53 13.48 -16.06
C ILE A 64 5.72 13.68 -15.10
N ASN A 65 5.85 14.86 -14.49
CA ASN A 65 7.00 15.13 -13.62
C ASN A 65 6.99 14.25 -12.34
N ALA A 66 8.13 14.18 -11.64
CA ALA A 66 8.28 13.34 -10.45
C ALA A 66 7.27 13.70 -9.33
N GLN A 67 7.06 14.99 -9.06
CA GLN A 67 6.09 15.47 -8.07
C GLN A 67 4.65 15.04 -8.39
N ALA A 68 4.28 15.03 -9.68
CA ALA A 68 2.99 14.55 -10.15
C ALA A 68 2.88 13.02 -10.02
N THR A 69 3.95 12.29 -10.33
CA THR A 69 3.98 10.82 -10.19
C THR A 69 3.81 10.41 -8.73
N GLU A 70 4.54 11.05 -7.81
CA GLU A 70 4.42 10.80 -6.37
C GLU A 70 3.02 11.17 -5.86
N TYR A 71 2.50 12.36 -6.17
CA TYR A 71 1.15 12.75 -5.74
C TYR A 71 0.06 11.83 -6.30
N TYR A 72 0.17 11.36 -7.55
CA TYR A 72 -0.84 10.49 -8.15
C TYR A 72 -0.84 9.10 -7.51
N LEU A 73 0.34 8.52 -7.23
CA LEU A 73 0.45 7.27 -6.48
C LEU A 73 -0.01 7.43 -5.04
N GLU A 74 0.34 8.53 -4.37
CA GLU A 74 -0.12 8.86 -3.02
C GLU A 74 -1.66 8.90 -2.95
N GLN A 75 -2.31 9.68 -3.81
CA GLN A 75 -3.77 9.81 -3.80
C GLN A 75 -4.47 8.52 -4.19
N ILE A 76 -3.92 7.73 -5.12
CA ILE A 76 -4.51 6.42 -5.46
C ILE A 76 -4.39 5.46 -4.26
N HIS A 77 -3.23 5.40 -3.61
CA HIS A 77 -3.00 4.57 -2.41
C HIS A 77 -3.85 5.00 -1.21
N GLN A 78 -4.17 6.29 -1.06
CA GLN A 78 -5.02 6.82 0.01
C GLN A 78 -6.54 6.70 -0.27
N ARG A 79 -6.97 6.58 -1.54
CA ARG A 79 -8.40 6.65 -1.94
C ARG A 79 -8.98 5.34 -2.46
N TYR A 80 -8.16 4.39 -2.89
CA TYR A 80 -8.59 3.15 -3.53
C TYR A 80 -8.04 1.91 -2.82
N ASP A 81 -8.55 0.75 -3.19
CA ASP A 81 -8.06 -0.54 -2.71
C ASP A 81 -6.62 -0.86 -3.16
N ILE A 82 -6.01 -1.85 -2.51
CA ILE A 82 -4.61 -2.21 -2.74
C ILE A 82 -4.35 -2.81 -4.14
N GLN A 83 -5.34 -3.42 -4.80
CA GLN A 83 -5.19 -3.93 -6.19
C GLN A 83 -5.18 -2.77 -7.19
N THR A 84 -6.01 -1.75 -6.98
CA THR A 84 -5.94 -0.49 -7.72
C THR A 84 -4.62 0.24 -7.46
N SER A 85 -4.10 0.20 -6.23
CA SER A 85 -2.78 0.74 -5.89
C SER A 85 -1.63 0.00 -6.60
N LYS A 86 -1.61 -1.34 -6.59
CA LYS A 86 -0.63 -2.14 -7.37
C LYS A 86 -0.75 -1.85 -8.88
N SER A 87 -1.96 -1.70 -9.39
CA SER A 87 -2.22 -1.38 -10.80
C SER A 87 -1.57 -0.06 -11.23
N ALA A 88 -1.66 0.97 -10.37
CA ALA A 88 -1.00 2.24 -10.60
C ALA A 88 0.53 2.14 -10.54
N VAL A 89 1.08 1.41 -9.55
CA VAL A 89 2.53 1.16 -9.44
C VAL A 89 3.07 0.40 -10.66
N GLU A 90 2.36 -0.64 -11.11
CA GLU A 90 2.72 -1.43 -12.30
C GLU A 90 2.64 -0.63 -13.60
N ALA A 91 1.70 0.33 -13.71
CA ALA A 91 1.67 1.29 -14.82
C ALA A 91 2.94 2.19 -14.84
N VAL A 92 3.42 2.64 -13.69
CA VAL A 92 4.70 3.37 -13.57
C VAL A 92 5.90 2.46 -13.89
N ARG A 93 5.86 1.17 -13.49
CA ARG A 93 6.90 0.19 -13.84
C ARG A 93 7.00 0.01 -15.37
N LYS A 94 5.87 -0.17 -16.04
CA LYS A 94 5.77 -0.25 -17.52
C LYS A 94 6.30 1.03 -18.21
N HIS A 95 6.03 2.20 -17.65
CA HIS A 95 6.58 3.48 -18.13
C HIS A 95 8.11 3.55 -18.00
N LEU A 96 8.68 3.08 -16.88
CA LEU A 96 10.12 3.01 -16.67
C LEU A 96 10.80 2.04 -17.65
N ASP A 97 10.21 0.87 -17.89
CA ASP A 97 10.71 -0.12 -18.87
C ASP A 97 10.68 0.42 -20.30
N TYR A 98 9.61 1.14 -20.68
CA TYR A 98 9.50 1.80 -21.97
C TYR A 98 10.61 2.84 -22.18
N TYR A 99 10.88 3.71 -21.20
CA TYR A 99 11.94 4.71 -21.33
C TYR A 99 13.35 4.11 -21.31
N LEU A 100 13.57 3.05 -20.52
CA LEU A 100 14.85 2.34 -20.50
C LEU A 100 15.12 1.64 -21.85
N SER A 101 14.12 0.97 -22.43
CA SER A 101 14.27 0.27 -23.71
C SER A 101 14.30 1.22 -24.93
N ALA A 102 13.48 2.26 -24.96
CA ALA A 102 13.39 3.18 -26.11
C ALA A 102 14.46 4.30 -26.12
N SER A 103 15.06 4.62 -24.97
CA SER A 103 15.99 5.76 -24.86
C SER A 103 17.19 5.57 -23.93
N ASN A 104 17.37 4.37 -23.35
CA ASN A 104 18.38 4.09 -22.31
C ASN A 104 18.34 5.06 -21.12
N ASN A 105 17.16 5.63 -20.82
CA ASN A 105 16.96 6.59 -19.73
C ASN A 105 16.35 5.87 -18.51
N PRO A 106 17.08 5.68 -17.40
CA PRO A 106 16.60 4.94 -16.24
C PRO A 106 15.62 5.73 -15.34
N GLN A 107 15.40 7.03 -15.63
CA GLN A 107 14.51 7.96 -14.92
C GLN A 107 14.62 7.88 -13.37
N HIS A 108 15.84 7.99 -12.83
CA HIS A 108 16.17 7.71 -11.42
C HIS A 108 15.22 8.30 -10.36
N THR A 109 14.70 9.52 -10.53
CA THR A 109 13.78 10.12 -9.54
C THR A 109 12.41 9.42 -9.54
N ILE A 110 11.84 9.15 -10.71
CA ILE A 110 10.58 8.39 -10.85
C ILE A 110 10.79 6.93 -10.43
N ARG A 111 11.98 6.38 -10.69
CA ARG A 111 12.37 5.05 -10.21
C ARG A 111 12.36 4.94 -8.68
N LYS A 112 12.89 5.94 -7.95
CA LYS A 112 12.80 5.98 -6.47
C LYS A 112 11.37 6.07 -5.95
N ILE A 113 10.51 6.83 -6.64
CA ILE A 113 9.09 6.94 -6.31
C ILE A 113 8.39 5.59 -6.56
N TYR A 114 8.65 4.95 -7.71
CA TYR A 114 8.20 3.58 -7.98
C TYR A 114 8.69 2.61 -6.91
N GLU A 115 9.96 2.64 -6.51
CA GLU A 115 10.53 1.76 -5.48
C GLU A 115 9.85 1.97 -4.12
N LYS A 116 9.54 3.21 -3.73
CA LYS A 116 8.77 3.55 -2.52
C LYS A 116 7.35 2.96 -2.55
N TYR A 117 6.58 3.19 -3.62
CA TYR A 117 5.19 2.73 -3.67
C TYR A 117 5.05 1.24 -4.00
N ALA A 118 6.02 0.65 -4.72
CA ALA A 118 6.16 -0.80 -4.86
C ALA A 118 6.42 -1.44 -3.51
N GLU A 119 7.32 -0.88 -2.69
CA GLU A 119 7.55 -1.37 -1.33
C GLU A 119 6.29 -1.30 -0.46
N LEU A 120 5.53 -0.19 -0.48
CA LEU A 120 4.23 -0.10 0.22
C LEU A 120 3.21 -1.13 -0.31
N CYS A 121 3.26 -1.44 -1.60
CA CYS A 121 2.44 -2.48 -2.25
C CYS A 121 2.98 -3.92 -2.07
N GLU A 122 4.21 -4.11 -1.59
CA GLU A 122 4.85 -5.40 -1.30
C GLU A 122 4.73 -5.75 0.19
N GLN A 123 4.91 -4.77 1.08
CA GLN A 123 4.70 -4.90 2.53
C GLN A 123 3.24 -5.27 2.90
N SER A 124 2.30 -5.08 1.98
CA SER A 124 0.87 -5.33 2.17
C SER A 124 0.35 -6.65 1.55
N PHE A 125 1.21 -7.54 1.02
CA PHE A 125 0.75 -8.28 -0.16
C PHE A 125 0.49 -9.80 -0.14
N GLU A 126 0.97 -10.58 0.83
CA GLU A 126 0.93 -12.07 0.71
C GLU A 126 -0.42 -12.75 1.04
N TYR A 127 -1.51 -11.97 1.19
CA TYR A 127 -2.85 -12.52 1.50
C TYR A 127 -3.96 -12.13 0.51
N ASP A 128 -3.93 -10.94 -0.09
CA ASP A 128 -5.13 -10.39 -0.77
C ASP A 128 -5.65 -11.18 -2.00
N ASP A 129 -4.78 -11.89 -2.73
CA ASP A 129 -5.23 -12.81 -3.80
C ASP A 129 -5.80 -14.13 -3.24
N LEU A 130 -5.23 -14.61 -2.12
CA LEU A 130 -5.74 -15.77 -1.39
C LEU A 130 -7.10 -15.46 -0.75
N ASP A 131 -7.27 -14.30 -0.11
CA ASP A 131 -8.53 -13.87 0.50
C ASP A 131 -9.62 -13.67 -0.56
N ARG A 132 -9.28 -13.07 -1.72
CA ARG A 132 -10.18 -12.97 -2.88
C ARG A 132 -10.55 -14.35 -3.44
N ALA A 133 -9.61 -15.27 -3.54
CA ALA A 133 -9.86 -16.65 -3.97
C ALA A 133 -10.70 -17.44 -2.94
N ILE A 134 -10.48 -17.21 -1.65
CA ILE A 134 -11.30 -17.74 -0.54
C ILE A 134 -12.72 -17.20 -0.63
N ASP A 135 -12.93 -15.90 -0.87
CA ASP A 135 -14.25 -15.27 -0.98
C ASP A 135 -15.02 -15.65 -2.25
N ILE A 136 -14.32 -16.10 -3.29
CA ILE A 136 -14.93 -16.82 -4.41
C ILE A 136 -15.28 -18.25 -3.96
N ALA A 137 -14.33 -19.00 -3.38
CA ALA A 137 -14.54 -20.39 -2.98
C ALA A 137 -15.59 -20.58 -1.87
N LYS A 138 -15.86 -19.56 -1.03
CA LYS A 138 -16.95 -19.51 -0.03
C LYS A 138 -18.35 -19.52 -0.66
N ARG A 139 -18.49 -19.06 -1.92
CA ARG A 139 -19.78 -19.00 -2.64
C ARG A 139 -20.23 -20.36 -3.16
N ASP A 140 -19.28 -21.27 -3.39
CA ASP A 140 -19.54 -22.64 -3.81
C ASP A 140 -20.01 -23.53 -2.65
N SER A 141 -20.55 -24.70 -2.95
CA SER A 141 -20.86 -25.68 -1.91
C SER A 141 -19.60 -26.29 -1.29
N SER A 142 -19.76 -26.97 -0.15
CA SER A 142 -18.67 -27.74 0.45
C SER A 142 -18.28 -28.95 -0.42
N GLU A 143 -19.23 -29.49 -1.19
CA GLU A 143 -18.98 -30.62 -2.09
C GLU A 143 -18.10 -30.19 -3.27
N ASP A 144 -18.38 -29.04 -3.89
CA ASP A 144 -17.58 -28.49 -5.00
C ASP A 144 -16.13 -28.23 -4.58
N ARG A 145 -15.92 -27.67 -3.38
CA ARG A 145 -14.58 -27.49 -2.80
C ARG A 145 -13.88 -28.83 -2.60
N LEU A 146 -14.57 -29.85 -2.06
CA LEU A 146 -14.01 -31.19 -1.86
C LEU A 146 -13.73 -31.92 -3.18
N LEU A 147 -14.52 -31.69 -4.23
CA LEU A 147 -14.25 -32.21 -5.58
C LEU A 147 -12.97 -31.61 -6.16
N ARG A 148 -12.79 -30.28 -6.08
CA ARG A 148 -11.54 -29.62 -6.52
C ARG A 148 -10.32 -30.11 -5.74
N LEU A 149 -10.46 -30.31 -4.42
CA LEU A 149 -9.37 -30.82 -3.57
C LEU A 149 -8.95 -32.26 -3.93
N LYS A 150 -9.84 -33.14 -4.38
CA LYS A 150 -9.48 -34.50 -4.86
C LYS A 150 -8.53 -34.48 -6.07
N SER A 151 -8.59 -33.43 -6.88
CA SER A 151 -7.74 -33.22 -8.06
C SER A 151 -6.55 -32.28 -7.83
N ALA A 152 -6.45 -31.66 -6.65
CA ALA A 152 -5.42 -30.66 -6.37
C ALA A 152 -4.07 -31.29 -5.99
N PRO A 153 -2.93 -30.64 -6.32
CA PRO A 153 -1.63 -31.04 -5.78
C PRO A 153 -1.62 -30.88 -4.26
N THR A 154 -1.32 -31.95 -3.53
CA THR A 154 -1.31 -31.97 -2.05
C THR A 154 -0.10 -31.27 -1.43
N LYS A 155 0.94 -30.98 -2.23
CA LYS A 155 2.09 -30.19 -1.81
C LYS A 155 1.90 -28.73 -2.24
N ALA A 156 1.87 -27.83 -1.26
CA ALA A 156 1.86 -26.39 -1.51
C ALA A 156 3.09 -25.94 -2.33
N VAL A 157 2.89 -24.95 -3.18
CA VAL A 157 3.98 -24.28 -3.90
C VAL A 157 4.72 -23.37 -2.92
N LEU A 158 6.06 -23.43 -2.92
CA LEU A 158 6.89 -22.46 -2.20
C LEU A 158 7.04 -21.21 -3.06
N ILE A 159 6.88 -20.04 -2.44
CA ILE A 159 7.04 -18.72 -3.05
C ILE A 159 8.10 -17.98 -2.21
N ASP A 160 9.08 -17.37 -2.87
CA ASP A 160 10.16 -16.65 -2.20
C ASP A 160 9.76 -15.17 -1.98
N ALA A 161 9.29 -14.84 -0.77
CA ALA A 161 9.03 -13.47 -0.36
C ALA A 161 10.30 -12.70 0.00
N ARG A 162 10.30 -11.38 -0.22
CA ARG A 162 11.33 -10.45 0.25
C ARG A 162 10.73 -9.48 1.26
N THR A 163 11.24 -9.49 2.49
CA THR A 163 10.76 -8.62 3.57
C THR A 163 11.92 -7.79 4.11
N LYS A 164 11.72 -6.47 4.26
CA LYS A 164 12.64 -5.63 5.04
C LYS A 164 12.25 -5.67 6.51
N LEU A 165 13.25 -5.71 7.40
CA LEU A 165 13.04 -5.85 8.84
C LEU A 165 13.86 -4.80 9.60
N TYR A 166 13.21 -4.14 10.55
CA TYR A 166 13.85 -3.20 11.46
C TYR A 166 14.54 -3.96 12.61
N ARG A 167 15.79 -3.62 12.91
CA ARG A 167 16.47 -4.11 14.12
C ARG A 167 15.98 -3.29 15.32
N ARG A 168 14.98 -3.83 16.03
CA ARG A 168 14.51 -3.28 17.30
C ARG A 168 15.60 -3.35 18.38
N ASN A 169 15.57 -2.39 19.30
CA ASN A 169 16.39 -2.35 20.50
C ASN A 169 15.91 -3.44 21.49
N PRO A 170 16.76 -4.41 21.87
CA PRO A 170 16.36 -5.48 22.79
C PRO A 170 15.98 -4.96 24.17
N ASP A 171 16.59 -3.86 24.64
CA ASP A 171 16.39 -3.35 25.99
C ASP A 171 15.00 -2.70 26.14
N VAL A 172 14.54 -1.96 25.11
CA VAL A 172 13.19 -1.40 25.04
C VAL A 172 12.13 -2.50 25.03
N VAL A 173 12.37 -3.58 24.29
CA VAL A 173 11.46 -4.75 24.23
C VAL A 173 11.42 -5.50 25.56
N ALA A 174 12.57 -5.69 26.22
CA ALA A 174 12.65 -6.36 27.51
C ALA A 174 11.98 -5.56 28.63
N GLU A 175 12.26 -4.26 28.71
CA GLU A 175 11.74 -3.38 29.76
C GLU A 175 10.22 -3.15 29.59
N ARG A 176 9.71 -2.97 28.36
CA ARG A 176 8.25 -2.91 28.10
C ARG A 176 7.54 -4.22 28.51
N LEU A 177 8.15 -5.38 28.28
CA LEU A 177 7.59 -6.66 28.72
C LEU A 177 7.68 -6.87 30.25
N PHE A 178 8.66 -6.27 30.91
CA PHE A 178 8.79 -6.26 32.37
C PHE A 178 7.74 -5.36 33.03
N ILE A 179 7.58 -4.13 32.55
CA ILE A 179 6.58 -3.16 33.03
C ILE A 179 5.15 -3.73 32.95
N ALA A 180 4.86 -4.53 31.92
CA ALA A 180 3.55 -5.13 31.70
C ALA A 180 3.19 -6.28 32.66
N ASP A 181 4.17 -6.91 33.33
CA ASP A 181 4.01 -8.07 34.23
C ASP A 181 3.04 -9.18 33.71
N GLY A 182 3.06 -9.41 32.39
CA GLY A 182 2.20 -10.39 31.74
C GLY A 182 0.73 -9.97 31.52
N VAL A 183 0.38 -8.71 31.75
CA VAL A 183 -0.94 -8.10 31.45
C VAL A 183 -0.88 -7.36 30.11
N CYS A 184 -1.95 -7.39 29.33
CA CYS A 184 -2.08 -6.65 28.07
C CYS A 184 -2.41 -5.17 28.31
N ASP A 185 -1.57 -4.25 27.81
CA ASP A 185 -1.71 -2.79 27.93
C ASP A 185 -3.03 -2.22 27.36
N ASN A 186 -3.76 -2.97 26.51
CA ASN A 186 -4.99 -2.52 25.85
C ASN A 186 -6.29 -3.16 26.36
N CYS A 187 -6.25 -4.40 26.87
CA CYS A 187 -7.46 -5.12 27.31
C CYS A 187 -7.41 -5.64 28.75
N GLU A 188 -6.33 -5.32 29.48
CA GLU A 188 -6.10 -5.65 30.89
C GLU A 188 -6.15 -7.16 31.22
N GLN A 189 -6.19 -8.02 30.19
CA GLN A 189 -6.19 -9.47 30.36
C GLN A 189 -4.77 -10.01 30.50
N GLN A 190 -4.64 -11.07 31.30
CA GLN A 190 -3.43 -11.89 31.39
C GLN A 190 -3.04 -12.46 30.03
N ALA A 191 -1.73 -12.64 29.82
CA ALA A 191 -1.16 -13.22 28.60
C ALA A 191 -1.79 -14.60 28.30
N PRO A 192 -2.17 -14.89 27.04
CA PRO A 192 -2.95 -16.07 26.70
C PRO A 192 -2.22 -17.40 26.88
N PHE A 193 -0.88 -17.39 26.95
CA PHE A 193 -0.06 -18.57 27.24
C PHE A 193 1.35 -18.18 27.72
N ILE A 194 2.08 -19.18 28.20
CA ILE A 194 3.47 -19.08 28.68
C ILE A 194 4.44 -19.56 27.60
N ARG A 195 5.56 -18.85 27.41
CA ARG A 195 6.62 -19.17 26.44
C ARG A 195 7.36 -20.45 26.82
N LYS A 196 7.30 -21.47 25.95
CA LYS A 196 8.05 -22.73 26.10
C LYS A 196 9.59 -22.59 26.19
N LYS A 197 10.14 -21.42 25.84
CA LYS A 197 11.59 -21.15 25.80
C LYS A 197 12.16 -20.81 27.19
N ASP A 198 11.41 -20.03 27.97
CA ASP A 198 11.91 -19.30 29.14
C ASP A 198 10.85 -19.16 30.26
N ASN A 199 9.66 -19.74 30.07
CA ASN A 199 8.50 -19.66 30.96
C ASN A 199 7.97 -18.25 31.26
N SER A 200 8.30 -17.24 30.42
CA SER A 200 7.71 -15.90 30.53
C SER A 200 6.30 -15.81 29.92
N PRO A 201 5.46 -14.84 30.33
CA PRO A 201 4.20 -14.51 29.66
C PRO A 201 4.38 -14.16 28.17
N TYR A 202 3.47 -14.61 27.31
CA TYR A 202 3.47 -14.23 25.89
C TYR A 202 2.67 -12.95 25.63
N LEU A 203 3.39 -11.84 25.49
CA LEU A 203 2.91 -10.59 24.90
C LEU A 203 3.81 -10.19 23.72
N GLU A 204 3.29 -9.34 22.84
CA GLU A 204 3.96 -8.80 21.65
C GLU A 204 4.13 -7.29 21.83
N VAL A 205 5.36 -6.79 21.75
CA VAL A 205 5.63 -5.35 21.84
C VAL A 205 5.26 -4.68 20.52
N HIS A 206 4.28 -3.81 20.57
CA HIS A 206 3.83 -2.95 19.49
C HIS A 206 4.56 -1.60 19.56
N HIS A 207 4.64 -0.90 18.42
CA HIS A 207 5.10 0.49 18.34
C HIS A 207 3.93 1.37 17.92
N ILE A 208 3.52 2.32 18.77
CA ILE A 208 2.28 3.10 18.62
C ILE A 208 2.31 3.95 17.35
N ILE A 209 3.41 4.69 17.14
CA ILE A 209 3.86 5.14 15.82
C ILE A 209 4.80 4.05 15.31
N HIS A 210 4.45 3.39 14.20
CA HIS A 210 5.23 2.26 13.70
C HIS A 210 6.64 2.68 13.24
N LEU A 211 7.61 1.77 13.34
CA LEU A 211 8.98 1.99 12.84
C LEU A 211 9.05 2.20 11.31
N ALA A 212 8.00 1.82 10.58
CA ALA A 212 7.85 2.10 9.15
C ALA A 212 7.56 3.59 8.86
N ASP A 213 6.92 4.28 9.80
CA ASP A 213 6.50 5.68 9.73
C ASP A 213 7.49 6.61 10.48
N ASP A 214 8.77 6.24 10.50
CA ASP A 214 9.86 6.86 11.29
C ASP A 214 9.57 6.99 12.81
N GLY A 215 8.69 6.13 13.35
CA GLY A 215 8.39 6.09 14.79
C GLY A 215 9.64 5.74 15.65
N PRO A 216 9.83 6.40 16.81
CA PRO A 216 11.00 6.16 17.65
C PRO A 216 10.95 4.81 18.37
N ASP A 217 12.09 4.14 18.48
CA ASP A 217 12.23 2.88 19.20
C ASP A 217 12.56 3.14 20.68
N CYS A 218 11.55 3.58 21.45
CA CYS A 218 11.65 3.96 22.86
C CYS A 218 10.42 3.49 23.67
N LEU A 219 10.50 3.58 25.01
CA LEU A 219 9.44 3.09 25.90
C LEU A 219 8.13 3.87 25.74
N GLU A 220 8.22 5.17 25.48
CA GLU A 220 7.08 6.09 25.34
C GLU A 220 6.26 5.82 24.08
N ASN A 221 6.86 5.17 23.06
CA ASN A 221 6.23 4.82 21.79
C ASN A 221 5.93 3.30 21.68
N THR A 222 5.94 2.56 22.78
CA THR A 222 5.62 1.11 22.78
C THR A 222 4.43 0.77 23.66
N GLU A 223 3.84 -0.40 23.42
CA GLU A 223 2.84 -1.05 24.29
C GLU A 223 2.97 -2.58 24.20
N ALA A 224 2.62 -3.29 25.27
CA ALA A 224 2.72 -4.75 25.38
C ALA A 224 1.35 -5.38 25.21
N LEU A 225 1.10 -5.98 24.04
CA LEU A 225 -0.23 -6.46 23.65
C LEU A 225 -0.33 -7.98 23.64
N CYS A 226 -1.52 -8.51 23.91
CA CYS A 226 -1.83 -9.89 23.54
C CYS A 226 -1.98 -10.00 22.01
N PRO A 227 -1.81 -11.19 21.39
CA PRO A 227 -1.83 -11.36 19.93
C PRO A 227 -3.13 -10.89 19.26
N ASN A 228 -4.23 -10.90 20.01
CA ASN A 228 -5.53 -10.43 19.52
C ASN A 228 -5.52 -8.90 19.38
N CYS A 229 -5.20 -8.16 20.45
CA CYS A 229 -5.12 -6.70 20.41
C CYS A 229 -3.97 -6.21 19.51
N HIS A 230 -2.86 -6.94 19.40
CA HIS A 230 -1.79 -6.62 18.46
C HIS A 230 -2.25 -6.70 17.00
N ARG A 231 -3.09 -7.69 16.65
CA ARG A 231 -3.72 -7.78 15.32
C ARG A 231 -4.85 -6.77 15.14
N GLU A 232 -5.57 -6.44 16.21
CA GLU A 232 -6.63 -5.42 16.21
C GLU A 232 -6.07 -4.01 15.93
N ARG A 233 -4.91 -3.65 16.49
CA ARG A 233 -4.20 -2.40 16.14
C ARG A 233 -3.84 -2.30 14.65
N HIS A 234 -3.46 -3.41 14.01
CA HIS A 234 -3.03 -3.42 12.60
C HIS A 234 -4.17 -3.62 11.59
N TYR A 235 -5.24 -4.34 11.95
CA TYR A 235 -6.27 -4.83 11.00
C TYR A 235 -7.71 -4.70 11.53
N GLY A 236 -7.91 -4.20 12.75
CA GLY A 236 -9.23 -4.04 13.35
C GLY A 236 -10.02 -2.92 12.69
N SER A 237 -11.32 -3.12 12.52
CA SER A 237 -12.22 -2.03 12.11
C SER A 237 -12.38 -1.05 13.27
N THR A 238 -11.92 0.18 13.08
CA THR A 238 -11.99 1.25 14.10
C THR A 238 -13.44 1.67 14.36
N SER A 239 -14.07 0.98 15.32
CA SER A 239 -15.34 1.42 15.91
C SER A 239 -15.09 2.68 16.75
N PRO A 240 -15.72 3.82 16.44
CA PRO A 240 -15.51 5.04 17.21
C PRO A 240 -16.20 4.93 18.57
N ASN A 241 -15.36 4.92 19.63
CA ASN A 241 -15.70 4.86 21.05
C ASN A 241 -16.22 3.51 21.57
N SER A 242 -15.47 2.98 22.53
CA SER A 242 -15.93 2.09 23.62
C SER A 242 -15.40 2.68 24.93
#